data_AF-A0A835AHP9-F1
#
_entry.id   AF-A0A835AHP9-F1
#
_cell.length_a   1.000
_cell.length_b   1.000
_cell.length_c   1.000
_cell.angle_alpha   90.00
_cell.angle_beta   90.00
_cell.angle_gamma   90.00
#
_symmetry.space_group_name_H-M   'P 1'
#
loop_
_entity.id
_entity.type
_entity.pdbx_description
1 polymer ?
#
loop_
_entity_poly.entity_id
_entity_poly.type
_entity_poly.pdbx_seq_one_letter_code
_entity_poly.pdbx_strand_id
1 'polypeptide(L)'
;MYIIVIGRCGNNEEEPTTARKLAGAAAVAVKLVVFAMILCPLCGLYINAAISVWRLIKHDFHAADGDPSKANMNPALDVLYSLALVQGLLFGYKELLVFTEKKLVNVVVKEYSFEQQASKSVSDYLSETKVGCAKDPSFSRGRNLITYAVDLMDSKSPDNYTSGVRILDTIIRRPDDHVLVDGNRELIRRLLGSASSSHILQKMLQTLDSRSPRDRAIRLPTARILALLAGNIRLQQFRRGVQSLSSLLETCLEEDEDGSCSTNTSDQKELLSHGLCIFGDLAIDEGNCRAMSNNRRLISKITAPVSSDLLHRSDHAEWSTIVDASLRAMWHLLVAVPGGEAAGTNKVSAEISRNKQETMATLETIVDCPECAKVEERHTLAVKILAHTAKESSRGDLIDKLLCIFADEDRSIEFRALAGQSLAALSYDKESAKIILRAEDYVARVFNVLEKDGHKENRALAARILEALC
;
A
#
# COMPACT_ATOMS: atom_id res chain seq x y z
N MET A 1 -5.67 -29.46 -19.23
CA MET A 1 -4.73 -30.57 -19.51
C MET A 1 -4.48 -30.60 -21.00
N TYR A 2 -3.40 -29.97 -21.46
CA TYR A 2 -2.51 -30.46 -22.52
C TYR A 2 -1.22 -29.64 -22.40
N ILE A 3 -0.18 -30.34 -21.96
CA ILE A 3 1.19 -29.88 -21.77
C ILE A 3 1.82 -29.82 -23.17
N ILE A 4 2.50 -28.72 -23.51
CA ILE A 4 3.50 -28.73 -24.58
C ILE A 4 4.85 -28.40 -23.96
N VAL A 5 5.68 -29.45 -23.98
CA VAL A 5 7.07 -29.53 -23.55
C VAL A 5 7.94 -28.61 -24.39
N ILE A 6 8.73 -27.77 -23.73
CA ILE A 6 9.81 -26.99 -24.34
C ILE A 6 10.98 -27.94 -24.58
N GLY A 7 11.16 -28.35 -25.83
CA GLY A 7 12.36 -29.05 -26.29
C GLY A 7 13.43 -28.06 -26.73
N ARG A 8 14.56 -28.02 -26.01
CA ARG A 8 15.84 -27.46 -26.48
C ARG A 8 16.43 -28.39 -27.55
N CYS A 9 16.62 -27.89 -28.75
CA CYS A 9 17.63 -28.30 -29.74
C CYS A 9 18.10 -26.97 -30.36
N GLY A 10 19.38 -26.61 -30.31
CA GLY A 10 20.49 -27.29 -30.95
C GLY A 10 20.92 -26.37 -32.10
N ASN A 11 22.09 -25.74 -31.98
CA ASN A 11 22.66 -24.85 -32.97
C ASN A 11 22.80 -25.60 -34.31
N ASN A 12 22.05 -25.16 -35.32
CA ASN A 12 22.36 -25.37 -36.73
C ASN A 12 21.80 -24.16 -37.50
N GLU A 13 22.69 -23.49 -38.23
CA GLU A 13 22.37 -22.44 -39.19
C GLU A 13 21.56 -23.03 -40.35
N GLU A 14 20.23 -22.91 -40.31
CA GLU A 14 19.36 -23.01 -41.49
C GLU A 14 18.32 -21.89 -41.43
N GLU A 15 18.23 -21.13 -42.53
CA GLU A 15 17.42 -19.90 -42.67
C GLU A 15 15.95 -20.06 -42.19
N PRO A 16 15.48 -19.25 -41.21
CA PRO A 16 14.08 -19.21 -40.83
C PRO A 16 13.43 -17.96 -41.42
N THR A 17 13.46 -17.77 -42.74
CA THR A 17 13.07 -16.47 -43.33
C THR A 17 11.79 -16.51 -44.16
N THR A 18 11.41 -17.65 -44.75
CA THR A 18 10.22 -17.74 -45.62
C THR A 18 8.98 -18.26 -44.91
N ALA A 19 9.07 -19.38 -44.18
CA ALA A 19 7.92 -19.99 -43.50
C ALA A 19 7.33 -19.09 -42.40
N ARG A 20 8.16 -18.40 -41.61
CA ARG A 20 7.71 -17.42 -40.60
C ARG A 20 7.05 -16.19 -41.22
N LYS A 21 7.58 -15.69 -42.35
CA LYS A 21 6.98 -14.58 -43.10
C LYS A 21 5.65 -14.98 -43.71
N LEU A 22 5.55 -16.20 -44.25
CA LEU A 22 4.32 -16.75 -44.82
C LEU A 22 3.24 -16.95 -43.73
N ALA A 23 3.61 -17.47 -42.56
CA ALA A 23 2.72 -17.59 -41.42
C ALA A 23 2.25 -16.22 -40.90
N GLY A 24 3.16 -15.23 -40.86
CA GLY A 24 2.82 -13.85 -40.53
C GLY A 24 1.85 -13.21 -41.53
N ALA A 25 2.11 -13.38 -42.84
CA ALA A 25 1.24 -12.88 -43.90
C ALA A 25 -0.14 -13.55 -43.90
N ALA A 26 -0.20 -14.87 -43.69
CA ALA A 26 -1.44 -15.61 -43.54
C ALA A 26 -2.23 -15.13 -42.31
N ALA A 27 -1.56 -14.90 -41.17
CA ALA A 27 -2.22 -14.35 -39.97
C ALA A 27 -2.75 -12.93 -40.20
N VAL A 28 -2.05 -12.08 -40.96
CA VAL A 28 -2.53 -10.74 -41.33
C VAL A 28 -3.72 -10.83 -42.28
N ALA A 29 -3.67 -11.70 -43.30
CA ALA A 29 -4.78 -11.92 -44.22
C ALA A 29 -6.03 -12.43 -43.50
N VAL A 30 -5.87 -13.39 -42.58
CA VAL A 30 -6.96 -13.87 -41.72
C VAL A 30 -7.53 -12.74 -40.86
N LYS A 31 -6.69 -11.89 -40.25
CA LYS A 31 -7.15 -10.72 -39.50
C LYS A 31 -7.93 -9.72 -40.37
N LEU A 32 -7.48 -9.47 -41.61
CA LEU A 32 -8.17 -8.58 -42.55
C LEU A 32 -9.51 -9.14 -43.01
N VAL A 33 -9.59 -10.44 -43.32
CA VAL A 33 -10.85 -11.11 -43.68
C VAL A 33 -11.82 -11.09 -42.51
N VAL A 34 -11.36 -11.40 -41.29
CA VAL A 34 -12.19 -11.32 -40.08
C VAL A 34 -12.65 -9.89 -39.83
N PHE A 35 -11.77 -8.90 -40.00
CA PHE A 35 -12.12 -7.49 -39.87
C PHE A 35 -13.17 -7.06 -40.90
N ALA A 36 -13.04 -7.46 -42.16
CA ALA A 36 -14.03 -7.20 -43.22
C ALA A 36 -15.37 -7.92 -42.96
N MET A 37 -15.33 -9.18 -42.52
CA MET A 37 -16.51 -9.95 -42.12
C MET A 37 -17.23 -9.36 -40.91
N ILE A 38 -16.53 -8.64 -40.03
CA ILE A 38 -17.12 -7.92 -38.89
C ILE A 38 -17.65 -6.54 -39.30
N LEU A 39 -16.92 -5.80 -40.14
CA LEU A 39 -17.33 -4.47 -40.64
C LEU A 39 -18.50 -4.53 -41.61
N CYS A 40 -18.57 -5.55 -42.46
CA CYS A 40 -19.61 -5.67 -43.48
C CYS A 40 -21.04 -5.74 -42.87
N PRO A 41 -21.31 -6.52 -41.81
CA PRO A 41 -22.58 -6.48 -41.08
C PRO A 41 -22.84 -5.15 -40.36
N LEU A 42 -21.80 -4.53 -39.78
CA LEU A 42 -21.92 -3.25 -39.08
C LEU A 42 -22.33 -2.13 -40.03
N CYS A 43 -21.62 -1.99 -41.16
CA CYS A 43 -21.98 -1.06 -42.22
C CYS A 43 -23.32 -1.44 -42.86
N GLY A 44 -23.61 -2.73 -43.03
CA GLY A 44 -24.86 -3.24 -43.57
C GLY A 44 -26.09 -2.77 -42.78
N LEU A 45 -26.03 -2.73 -41.45
CA LEU A 45 -27.12 -2.22 -40.61
C LEU A 45 -27.37 -0.72 -40.83
N TYR A 46 -26.31 0.09 -40.92
CA TYR A 46 -26.44 1.54 -41.19
C TYR A 46 -26.91 1.82 -42.62
N ILE A 47 -26.42 1.05 -43.59
CA ILE A 47 -26.82 1.14 -45.00
C ILE A 47 -28.30 0.73 -45.14
N ASN A 48 -28.72 -0.36 -44.50
CA ASN A 48 -30.11 -0.80 -44.51
C ASN A 48 -31.04 0.23 -43.85
N ALA A 49 -30.63 0.85 -42.74
CA ALA A 49 -31.38 1.94 -42.13
C ALA A 49 -31.51 3.14 -43.08
N ALA A 50 -30.42 3.55 -43.73
CA ALA A 50 -30.42 4.66 -44.69
C ALA A 50 -31.29 4.36 -45.92
N ILE A 51 -31.21 3.16 -46.49
CA ILE A 51 -32.07 2.71 -47.59
C ILE A 51 -33.54 2.69 -47.16
N SER A 52 -33.81 2.25 -45.92
CA SER A 52 -35.17 2.20 -45.37
C SER A 52 -35.77 3.59 -45.21
N VAL A 53 -35.01 4.55 -44.66
CA VAL A 53 -35.42 5.97 -44.62
C VAL A 53 -35.71 6.49 -46.02
N TRP A 54 -34.79 6.25 -46.96
CA TRP A 54 -34.96 6.72 -48.34
C TRP A 54 -36.21 6.14 -49.01
N ARG A 55 -36.46 4.83 -48.84
CA ARG A 55 -37.63 4.15 -49.41
C ARG A 55 -38.94 4.58 -48.76
N LEU A 56 -38.97 4.76 -47.44
CA LEU A 56 -40.14 5.28 -46.71
C LEU A 56 -40.47 6.72 -47.11
N ILE A 57 -39.47 7.58 -47.37
CA ILE A 57 -39.73 8.95 -47.85
C ILE A 57 -40.28 8.95 -49.28
N LYS A 58 -39.74 8.08 -50.14
CA LYS A 58 -40.09 8.10 -51.57
C LYS A 58 -41.47 7.49 -51.86
N HIS A 59 -41.94 6.52 -51.07
CA HIS A 59 -43.23 5.82 -51.25
C HIS A 59 -43.53 5.27 -52.66
N ASP A 60 -42.52 5.14 -53.55
CA ASP A 60 -42.65 4.62 -54.92
C ASP A 60 -42.75 3.07 -54.94
N PHE A 61 -43.72 2.52 -54.22
CA PHE A 61 -44.04 1.10 -54.26
C PHE A 61 -45.04 0.89 -55.39
N HIS A 62 -44.53 0.66 -56.61
CA HIS A 62 -45.23 0.35 -57.88
C HIS A 62 -46.73 0.69 -57.98
N ALA A 63 -47.10 1.44 -59.02
CA ALA A 63 -48.50 1.69 -59.38
C ALA A 63 -49.31 0.38 -59.38
N ALA A 64 -50.38 0.35 -58.60
CA ALA A 64 -51.26 -0.79 -58.47
C ALA A 64 -51.97 -1.03 -59.81
N ASP A 65 -51.43 -1.93 -60.64
CA ASP A 65 -52.02 -2.38 -61.91
C ASP A 65 -53.29 -3.25 -61.72
N GLY A 66 -54.06 -3.03 -60.64
CA GLY A 66 -55.30 -3.75 -60.36
C GLY A 66 -55.12 -5.24 -60.02
N ASP A 67 -53.89 -5.72 -59.83
CA ASP A 67 -53.61 -7.11 -59.47
C ASP A 67 -53.92 -7.36 -57.97
N PRO A 68 -54.97 -8.14 -57.64
CA PRO A 68 -55.35 -8.41 -56.26
C PRO A 68 -54.27 -9.16 -55.47
N SER A 69 -53.29 -9.81 -56.15
CA SER A 69 -52.17 -10.47 -55.49
C SER A 69 -51.13 -9.48 -54.91
N LYS A 70 -51.16 -8.21 -55.33
CA LYS A 70 -50.23 -7.14 -54.89
C LYS A 70 -50.84 -6.15 -53.90
N ALA A 71 -52.12 -6.31 -53.54
CA ALA A 71 -52.83 -5.40 -52.63
C ALA A 71 -52.14 -5.25 -51.26
N ASN A 72 -51.49 -6.31 -50.77
CA ASN A 72 -50.77 -6.31 -49.50
C ASN A 72 -49.29 -5.91 -49.62
N MET A 73 -48.79 -5.65 -50.83
CA MET A 73 -47.35 -5.43 -51.07
C MET A 73 -46.87 -4.10 -50.50
N ASN A 74 -47.64 -3.03 -50.68
CA ASN A 74 -47.25 -1.70 -50.20
C ASN A 74 -47.26 -1.63 -48.66
N PRO A 75 -48.33 -2.08 -47.95
CA PRO A 75 -48.30 -2.18 -46.49
C PRO A 75 -47.18 -3.09 -45.96
N ALA A 76 -46.87 -4.19 -46.66
CA ALA A 76 -45.79 -5.08 -46.25
C ALA A 76 -44.40 -4.43 -46.39
N LEU A 77 -44.17 -3.65 -47.44
CA LEU A 77 -42.93 -2.91 -47.64
C LEU A 77 -42.77 -1.78 -46.60
N ASP A 78 -43.86 -1.07 -46.27
CA ASP A 78 -43.85 -0.06 -45.20
C ASP A 78 -43.45 -0.68 -43.86
N VAL A 79 -44.01 -1.84 -43.50
CA VAL A 79 -43.64 -2.57 -42.28
C VAL A 79 -42.18 -3.05 -42.34
N LEU A 80 -41.74 -3.58 -43.48
CA LEU A 80 -40.37 -4.08 -43.65
C LEU A 80 -39.32 -2.97 -43.46
N TYR A 81 -39.49 -1.84 -44.15
CA TYR A 81 -38.57 -0.71 -44.04
C TYR A 81 -38.65 -0.04 -42.66
N SER A 82 -39.84 0.03 -42.05
CA SER A 82 -39.99 0.52 -40.68
C SER A 82 -39.25 -0.36 -39.68
N LEU A 83 -39.35 -1.69 -39.81
CA LEU A 83 -38.65 -2.64 -38.96
C LEU A 83 -37.13 -2.52 -39.13
N ALA A 84 -36.64 -2.45 -40.37
CA ALA A 84 -35.22 -2.28 -40.66
C ALA A 84 -34.66 -0.95 -40.12
N LEU A 85 -35.43 0.13 -40.19
CA LEU A 85 -35.08 1.42 -39.60
C LEU A 85 -35.00 1.33 -38.06
N VAL A 86 -36.01 0.75 -37.41
CA VAL A 86 -36.01 0.56 -35.95
C VAL A 86 -34.85 -0.32 -35.51
N GLN A 87 -34.55 -1.41 -36.22
CA GLN A 87 -33.39 -2.26 -35.95
C GLN A 87 -32.07 -1.48 -36.05
N GLY A 88 -31.91 -0.64 -37.07
CA GLY A 88 -30.73 0.23 -37.22
C GLY A 88 -30.60 1.27 -36.11
N LEU A 89 -31.72 1.90 -35.70
CA LEU A 89 -31.73 2.87 -34.59
C LEU A 89 -31.40 2.21 -33.25
N LEU A 90 -31.99 1.05 -32.94
CA LEU A 90 -31.69 0.28 -31.73
C LEU A 90 -30.22 -0.16 -31.71
N PHE A 91 -29.69 -0.58 -32.86
CA PHE A 91 -28.28 -0.92 -33.00
C PHE A 91 -27.37 0.29 -32.74
N GLY A 92 -27.65 1.44 -33.37
CA GLY A 92 -26.90 2.68 -33.16
C GLY A 92 -26.96 3.16 -31.71
N TYR A 93 -28.13 3.07 -31.06
CA TYR A 93 -28.29 3.39 -29.65
C TYR A 93 -27.45 2.48 -28.75
N LYS A 94 -27.43 1.17 -29.03
CA LYS A 94 -26.58 0.21 -28.30
C LYS A 94 -25.09 0.54 -28.45
N GLU A 95 -24.63 0.86 -29.66
CA GLU A 95 -23.22 1.24 -29.90
C GLU A 95 -22.84 2.54 -29.16
N LEU A 96 -23.72 3.55 -29.17
CA LEU A 96 -23.50 4.79 -28.42
C LEU A 96 -23.38 4.55 -26.92
N LEU A 97 -24.23 3.66 -26.36
CA LEU A 97 -24.14 3.27 -24.95
C LEU A 97 -22.81 2.61 -24.63
N VAL A 98 -22.35 1.66 -25.45
CA VAL A 98 -21.05 0.99 -25.28
C VAL A 98 -19.89 1.99 -25.38
N PHE A 99 -19.97 2.95 -26.30
CA PHE A 99 -18.97 4.01 -26.42
C PHE A 99 -18.92 4.90 -25.17
N THR A 100 -20.09 5.33 -24.67
CA THR A 100 -20.19 6.13 -23.44
C THR A 100 -19.66 5.36 -22.23
N GLU A 101 -19.95 4.07 -22.12
CA GLU A 101 -19.41 3.20 -21.05
C GLU A 101 -17.88 3.14 -21.09
N LYS A 102 -17.29 2.87 -22.26
CA LYS A 102 -15.83 2.86 -22.44
C LYS A 102 -15.21 4.22 -22.09
N LYS A 103 -15.85 5.31 -22.50
CA LYS A 103 -15.40 6.68 -22.17
C LYS A 103 -15.42 6.91 -20.66
N LEU A 104 -16.48 6.50 -19.96
CA LEU A 104 -16.59 6.62 -18.51
C LEU A 104 -15.51 5.80 -17.78
N VAL A 105 -15.30 4.54 -18.19
CA VAL A 105 -14.23 3.70 -17.65
C VAL A 105 -12.87 4.37 -17.85
N ASN A 106 -12.59 4.90 -19.05
CA ASN A 106 -11.34 5.60 -19.33
C ASN A 106 -11.14 6.85 -18.47
N VAL A 107 -12.21 7.61 -18.19
CA VAL A 107 -12.15 8.75 -17.28
C VAL A 107 -11.74 8.29 -15.89
N VAL A 108 -12.41 7.28 -15.32
CA VAL A 108 -12.08 6.77 -13.97
C VAL A 108 -10.68 6.17 -13.92
N VAL A 109 -10.28 5.40 -14.95
CA VAL A 109 -8.95 4.79 -15.03
C VAL A 109 -7.85 5.84 -15.08
N LYS A 110 -8.05 6.91 -15.86
CA LYS A 110 -7.11 8.03 -15.92
C LYS A 110 -7.08 8.80 -14.61
N GLU A 111 -8.26 9.10 -14.06
CA GLU A 111 -8.41 9.87 -12.83
C GLU A 111 -7.72 9.20 -11.65
N TYR A 112 -7.89 7.89 -11.49
CA TYR A 112 -7.25 7.11 -10.41
C TYR A 112 -5.88 6.55 -10.78
N SER A 113 -5.40 6.78 -12.00
CA SER A 113 -4.17 6.18 -12.53
C SER A 113 -4.15 4.65 -12.35
N PHE A 114 -5.28 4.00 -12.63
CA PHE A 114 -5.40 2.54 -12.57
C PHE A 114 -4.51 1.89 -13.63
N GLU A 115 -3.79 0.84 -13.24
CA GLU A 115 -3.05 0.00 -14.17
C GLU A 115 -4.01 -0.68 -15.17
N GLN A 116 -3.47 -1.15 -16.30
CA GLN A 116 -4.26 -1.78 -17.35
C GLN A 116 -5.07 -3.00 -16.88
N GLN A 117 -4.57 -3.75 -15.89
CA GLN A 117 -5.29 -4.88 -15.29
C GLN A 117 -6.43 -4.41 -14.37
N ALA A 118 -6.27 -3.28 -13.68
CA ALA A 118 -7.31 -2.69 -12.84
C ALA A 118 -8.40 -1.99 -13.68
N SER A 119 -8.07 -1.51 -14.89
CA SER A 119 -9.05 -0.98 -15.86
C SER A 119 -10.17 -1.96 -16.19
N LYS A 120 -9.84 -3.25 -16.35
CA LYS A 120 -10.84 -4.30 -16.51
C LYS A 120 -11.80 -4.36 -15.32
N SER A 121 -11.27 -4.24 -14.10
CA SER A 121 -12.08 -4.31 -12.87
C SER A 121 -13.05 -3.12 -12.74
N VAL A 122 -12.66 -1.93 -13.22
CA VAL A 122 -13.55 -0.75 -13.30
C VAL A 122 -14.64 -0.96 -14.36
N SER A 123 -14.31 -1.58 -15.49
CA SER A 123 -15.30 -1.96 -16.50
C SER A 123 -16.29 -3.00 -15.97
N ASP A 124 -15.80 -4.00 -15.22
CA ASP A 124 -16.63 -5.03 -14.59
C ASP A 124 -17.57 -4.40 -13.55
N TYR A 125 -17.07 -3.46 -12.74
CA TYR A 125 -17.90 -2.68 -11.80
C TYR A 125 -19.04 -1.95 -12.50
N LEU A 126 -18.74 -1.25 -13.61
CA LEU A 126 -19.76 -0.50 -14.37
C LEU A 126 -20.79 -1.45 -14.99
N SER A 127 -20.33 -2.57 -15.56
CA SER A 127 -21.20 -3.59 -16.16
C SER A 127 -22.14 -4.21 -15.13
N GLU A 128 -21.61 -4.64 -13.98
CA GLU A 128 -22.40 -5.22 -12.90
C GLU A 128 -23.41 -4.21 -12.35
N THR A 129 -22.98 -2.96 -12.14
CA THR A 129 -23.86 -1.88 -11.67
C THR A 129 -24.99 -1.61 -12.66
N LYS A 130 -24.69 -1.57 -13.97
CA LYS A 130 -25.71 -1.39 -15.00
C LYS A 130 -26.72 -2.54 -15.02
N VAL A 131 -26.24 -3.79 -15.01
CA VAL A 131 -27.10 -4.98 -15.02
C VAL A 131 -27.98 -5.04 -13.77
N GLY A 132 -27.42 -4.69 -12.61
CA GLY A 132 -28.17 -4.60 -11.36
C GLY A 132 -29.23 -3.50 -11.39
N CYS A 133 -28.87 -2.28 -11.82
CA CYS A 133 -29.81 -1.16 -11.94
C CYS A 133 -30.94 -1.41 -12.94
N ALA A 134 -30.68 -2.17 -14.01
CA ALA A 134 -31.72 -2.57 -14.96
C ALA A 134 -32.77 -3.51 -14.35
N LYS A 135 -32.41 -4.25 -13.29
CA LYS A 135 -33.33 -5.13 -12.54
C LYS A 135 -34.00 -4.39 -11.38
N ASP A 136 -33.23 -3.60 -10.65
CA ASP A 136 -33.69 -2.78 -9.52
C ASP A 136 -32.91 -1.45 -9.49
N PRO A 137 -33.57 -0.30 -9.70
CA PRO A 137 -32.91 1.01 -9.62
C PRO A 137 -32.18 1.27 -8.29
N SER A 138 -32.64 0.65 -7.20
CA SER A 138 -32.03 0.78 -5.87
C SER A 138 -30.69 0.06 -5.74
N PHE A 139 -30.32 -0.79 -6.71
CA PHE A 139 -29.06 -1.55 -6.71
C PHE A 139 -27.82 -0.67 -6.57
N SER A 140 -27.87 0.57 -7.08
CA SER A 140 -26.75 1.53 -6.98
C SER A 140 -26.56 2.12 -5.57
N ARG A 141 -27.55 1.99 -4.69
CA ARG A 141 -27.54 2.64 -3.38
C ARG A 141 -26.43 2.07 -2.50
N GLY A 142 -25.49 2.93 -2.11
CA GLY A 142 -24.36 2.55 -1.27
C GLY A 142 -23.21 1.86 -2.01
N ARG A 143 -23.32 1.64 -3.33
CA ARG A 143 -22.23 1.08 -4.14
C ARG A 143 -21.25 2.17 -4.56
N ASN A 144 -19.97 1.83 -4.45
CA ASN A 144 -18.83 2.59 -4.95
C ASN A 144 -17.67 1.61 -5.19
N LEU A 145 -16.55 2.08 -5.73
CA LEU A 145 -15.39 1.23 -6.00
C LEU A 145 -14.83 0.55 -4.74
N ILE A 146 -14.92 1.18 -3.57
CA ILE A 146 -14.41 0.61 -2.30
C ILE A 146 -15.29 -0.55 -1.85
N THR A 147 -16.61 -0.34 -1.77
CA THR A 147 -17.58 -1.39 -1.38
C THR A 147 -17.55 -2.55 -2.37
N TYR A 148 -17.47 -2.26 -3.67
CA TYR A 148 -17.29 -3.30 -4.69
C TYR A 148 -15.98 -4.07 -4.51
N ALA A 149 -14.87 -3.39 -4.21
CA ALA A 149 -13.60 -4.06 -3.98
C ALA A 149 -13.63 -4.96 -2.72
N VAL A 150 -14.32 -4.53 -1.66
CA VAL A 150 -14.53 -5.36 -0.47
C VAL A 150 -15.38 -6.60 -0.81
N ASP A 151 -16.46 -6.44 -1.58
CA ASP A 151 -17.28 -7.57 -2.06
C ASP A 151 -16.46 -8.56 -2.90
N LEU A 152 -15.59 -8.04 -3.77
CA LEU A 152 -14.66 -8.85 -4.57
C LEU A 152 -13.68 -9.63 -3.69
N MET A 153 -13.13 -9.01 -2.63
CA MET A 153 -12.24 -9.66 -1.67
C MET A 153 -12.95 -10.73 -0.82
N ASP A 154 -14.24 -10.54 -0.54
CA ASP A 154 -15.06 -11.54 0.14
C ASP A 154 -15.31 -12.77 -0.73
N SER A 155 -15.39 -12.59 -2.05
CA SER A 155 -15.69 -13.66 -2.99
C SER A 155 -14.72 -14.86 -2.90
N LYS A 156 -15.21 -16.02 -3.38
CA LYS A 156 -14.42 -17.27 -3.44
C LYS A 156 -13.43 -17.30 -4.61
N SER A 157 -13.53 -16.37 -5.55
CA SER A 157 -12.69 -16.33 -6.76
C SER A 157 -11.34 -15.69 -6.44
N PRO A 158 -10.21 -16.37 -6.70
CA PRO A 158 -8.87 -15.79 -6.54
C PRO A 158 -8.65 -14.53 -7.39
N ASP A 159 -9.22 -14.50 -8.60
CA ASP A 159 -9.11 -13.36 -9.52
C ASP A 159 -9.86 -12.15 -8.98
N ASN A 160 -11.09 -12.36 -8.49
CA ASN A 160 -11.87 -11.30 -7.88
C ASN A 160 -11.16 -10.76 -6.63
N TYR A 161 -10.64 -11.65 -5.77
CA TYR A 161 -9.85 -11.23 -4.60
C TYR A 161 -8.67 -10.32 -5.02
N THR A 162 -7.95 -10.72 -6.05
CA THR A 162 -6.83 -9.95 -6.61
C THR A 162 -7.26 -8.59 -7.15
N SER A 163 -8.37 -8.55 -7.90
CA SER A 163 -8.97 -7.31 -8.40
C SER A 163 -9.38 -6.37 -7.27
N GLY A 164 -10.02 -6.89 -6.23
CA GLY A 164 -10.42 -6.12 -5.06
C GLY A 164 -9.20 -5.51 -4.34
N VAL A 165 -8.17 -6.30 -4.09
CA VAL A 165 -6.90 -5.81 -3.50
C VAL A 165 -6.30 -4.68 -4.34
N ARG A 166 -6.21 -4.85 -5.67
CA ARG A 166 -5.64 -3.81 -6.55
C ARG A 166 -6.47 -2.53 -6.59
N ILE A 167 -7.80 -2.64 -6.54
CA ILE A 167 -8.68 -1.47 -6.46
C ILE A 167 -8.39 -0.68 -5.20
N LEU A 168 -8.40 -1.34 -4.04
CA LEU A 168 -8.15 -0.66 -2.76
C LEU A 168 -6.74 -0.08 -2.68
N ASP A 169 -5.73 -0.82 -3.13
CA ASP A 169 -4.35 -0.35 -3.14
C ASP A 169 -4.17 0.91 -3.99
N THR A 170 -4.78 0.95 -5.18
CA THR A 170 -4.74 2.14 -6.05
C THR A 170 -5.42 3.35 -5.37
N ILE A 171 -6.54 3.12 -4.69
CA ILE A 171 -7.27 4.19 -3.98
C ILE A 171 -6.44 4.72 -2.80
N ILE A 172 -5.73 3.86 -2.07
CA ILE A 172 -4.91 4.26 -0.90
C ILE A 172 -3.65 5.02 -1.32
N ARG A 173 -3.04 4.66 -2.47
CA ARG A 173 -1.78 5.24 -2.98
C ARG A 173 -1.95 6.63 -3.60
N ARG A 174 -3.18 7.08 -3.83
CA ARG A 174 -3.45 8.33 -4.54
C ARG A 174 -2.85 9.54 -3.79
N PRO A 175 -1.93 10.30 -4.39
CA PRO A 175 -1.49 11.58 -3.84
C PRO A 175 -2.52 12.69 -4.16
N ASP A 176 -2.63 13.67 -3.27
CA ASP A 176 -3.28 14.99 -3.47
C ASP A 176 -4.81 15.11 -3.52
N ASP A 177 -5.49 14.68 -2.47
CA ASP A 177 -6.62 15.42 -1.86
C ASP A 177 -6.80 14.92 -0.42
N HIS A 178 -6.17 15.61 0.55
CA HIS A 178 -6.11 15.13 1.95
C HIS A 178 -7.48 14.77 2.51
N VAL A 179 -8.54 15.52 2.18
CA VAL A 179 -9.88 15.31 2.74
C VAL A 179 -10.56 14.08 2.14
N LEU A 180 -10.50 13.88 0.81
CA LEU A 180 -11.10 12.72 0.15
C LEU A 180 -10.32 11.43 0.42
N VAL A 181 -9.00 11.51 0.50
CA VAL A 181 -8.12 10.37 0.80
C VAL A 181 -8.37 9.87 2.23
N ASP A 182 -8.52 10.78 3.20
CA ASP A 182 -8.83 10.40 4.58
C ASP A 182 -10.22 9.76 4.70
N GLY A 183 -11.22 10.30 3.99
CA GLY A 183 -12.56 9.70 3.92
C GLY A 183 -12.56 8.28 3.34
N ASN A 184 -11.83 8.05 2.25
CA ASN A 184 -11.69 6.73 1.63
C ASN A 184 -10.94 5.74 2.52
N ARG A 185 -9.84 6.18 3.13
CA ARG A 185 -9.06 5.38 4.09
C ARG A 185 -9.91 4.97 5.28
N GLU A 186 -10.70 5.89 5.83
CA GLU A 186 -11.59 5.61 6.94
C GLU A 186 -12.74 4.66 6.55
N LEU A 187 -13.29 4.79 5.34
CA LEU A 187 -14.27 3.84 4.83
C LEU A 187 -13.67 2.43 4.70
N ILE A 188 -12.45 2.30 4.15
CA ILE A 188 -11.73 1.03 4.05
C ILE A 188 -11.48 0.44 5.44
N ARG A 189 -11.01 1.25 6.39
CA ARG A 189 -10.79 0.84 7.80
C ARG A 189 -12.06 0.30 8.43
N ARG A 190 -13.18 0.99 8.24
CA ARG A 190 -14.47 0.59 8.80
C ARG A 190 -15.01 -0.70 8.18
N LEU A 191 -14.92 -0.85 6.86
CA LEU A 191 -15.43 -2.02 6.16
C LEU A 191 -14.59 -3.26 6.47
N LEU A 192 -13.26 -3.18 6.34
CA LEU A 192 -12.35 -4.31 6.54
C LEU A 192 -12.02 -4.58 8.01
N GLY A 193 -12.02 -3.54 8.87
CA GLY A 193 -11.79 -3.66 10.31
C GLY A 193 -13.03 -4.11 11.10
N SER A 194 -14.20 -4.21 10.47
CA SER A 194 -15.40 -4.75 11.10
C SER A 194 -15.26 -6.25 11.39
N ALA A 195 -15.90 -6.71 12.48
CA ALA A 195 -15.88 -8.13 12.86
C ALA A 195 -16.45 -9.05 11.75
N SER A 196 -17.40 -8.55 10.95
CA SER A 196 -17.99 -9.23 9.80
C SER A 196 -16.99 -9.49 8.67
N SER A 197 -15.86 -8.78 8.62
CA SER A 197 -14.83 -8.91 7.59
C SER A 197 -13.59 -9.67 8.07
N SER A 198 -13.67 -10.35 9.22
CA SER A 198 -12.54 -11.09 9.82
C SER A 198 -11.96 -12.17 8.91
N HIS A 199 -12.78 -12.85 8.11
CA HIS A 199 -12.32 -13.83 7.12
C HIS A 199 -11.58 -13.17 5.95
N ILE A 200 -11.92 -11.92 5.58
CA ILE A 200 -11.17 -11.13 4.58
C ILE A 200 -9.78 -10.83 5.13
N LEU A 201 -9.68 -10.34 6.38
CA LEU A 201 -8.39 -10.13 7.06
C LEU A 201 -7.56 -11.42 7.13
N GLN A 202 -8.20 -12.56 7.40
CA GLN A 202 -7.53 -13.86 7.38
C GLN A 202 -6.98 -14.21 5.99
N LYS A 203 -7.75 -13.98 4.91
CA LYS A 203 -7.26 -14.18 3.53
C LYS A 203 -6.10 -13.24 3.19
N MET A 204 -6.11 -12.01 3.69
CA MET A 204 -5.02 -11.04 3.53
C MET A 204 -3.75 -11.51 4.23
N LEU A 205 -3.83 -11.90 5.50
CA LEU A 205 -2.69 -12.48 6.23
C LEU A 205 -2.12 -13.71 5.51
N GLN A 206 -2.98 -14.60 5.01
CA GLN A 206 -2.53 -15.75 4.20
C GLN A 206 -1.91 -15.37 2.85
N THR A 207 -2.24 -14.19 2.29
CA THR A 207 -1.59 -13.68 1.07
C THR A 207 -0.16 -13.27 1.36
N LEU A 208 0.11 -12.74 2.57
CA LEU A 208 1.44 -12.26 2.94
C LEU A 208 2.44 -13.38 3.21
N ASP A 209 1.98 -14.56 3.63
CA ASP A 209 2.84 -15.72 3.88
C ASP A 209 3.72 -16.02 2.64
N SER A 210 5.04 -16.06 2.83
CA SER A 210 6.03 -16.24 1.76
C SER A 210 5.90 -17.60 1.07
N ARG A 211 5.24 -18.56 1.70
CA ARG A 211 4.94 -19.91 1.18
C ARG A 211 3.62 -20.00 0.43
N SER A 212 2.85 -18.90 0.37
CA SER A 212 1.57 -18.87 -0.32
C SER A 212 1.78 -19.03 -1.83
N PRO A 213 1.04 -19.91 -2.52
CA PRO A 213 1.09 -20.04 -3.99
C PRO A 213 0.65 -18.78 -4.75
N ARG A 214 0.16 -17.76 -4.03
CA ARG A 214 -0.32 -16.50 -4.58
C ARG A 214 0.85 -15.64 -5.05
N ASP A 215 0.59 -14.94 -6.16
CA ASP A 215 1.54 -14.09 -6.87
C ASP A 215 2.25 -13.11 -5.91
N ARG A 216 3.59 -13.06 -5.98
CA ARG A 216 4.41 -12.08 -5.25
C ARG A 216 3.93 -10.65 -5.52
N ALA A 217 3.36 -10.39 -6.70
CA ALA A 217 2.83 -9.09 -7.09
C ALA A 217 1.66 -8.59 -6.22
N ILE A 218 0.95 -9.46 -5.48
CA ILE A 218 -0.19 -9.07 -4.63
C ILE A 218 0.24 -8.84 -3.18
N ARG A 219 1.42 -9.35 -2.76
CA ARG A 219 1.89 -9.24 -1.37
C ARG A 219 2.07 -7.78 -0.96
N LEU A 220 2.71 -6.97 -1.79
CA LEU A 220 2.95 -5.56 -1.50
C LEU A 220 1.64 -4.75 -1.40
N PRO A 221 0.73 -4.79 -2.41
CA PRO A 221 -0.60 -4.19 -2.28
C PRO A 221 -1.36 -4.63 -1.03
N THR A 222 -1.28 -5.92 -0.68
CA THR A 222 -1.94 -6.44 0.53
C THR A 222 -1.30 -5.87 1.81
N ALA A 223 0.03 -5.75 1.85
CA ALA A 223 0.74 -5.18 2.99
C ALA A 223 0.38 -3.70 3.20
N ARG A 224 0.25 -2.91 2.11
CA ARG A 224 -0.19 -1.51 2.19
C ARG A 224 -1.59 -1.36 2.77
N ILE A 225 -2.53 -2.20 2.33
CA ILE A 225 -3.89 -2.21 2.91
C ILE A 225 -3.84 -2.65 4.38
N LEU A 226 -3.07 -3.68 4.73
CA LEU A 226 -2.96 -4.14 6.13
C LEU A 226 -2.30 -3.10 7.05
N ALA A 227 -1.33 -2.32 6.57
CA ALA A 227 -0.75 -1.21 7.32
C ALA A 227 -1.83 -0.18 7.70
N LEU A 228 -2.78 0.10 6.81
CA LEU A 228 -3.92 0.96 7.12
C LEU A 228 -4.81 0.42 8.25
N LEU A 229 -4.88 -0.91 8.38
CA LEU A 229 -5.78 -1.64 9.29
C LEU A 229 -5.10 -2.07 10.60
N ALA A 230 -3.78 -1.99 10.70
CA ALA A 230 -2.98 -2.64 11.74
C ALA A 230 -3.47 -2.32 13.16
N GLY A 231 -3.80 -1.06 13.46
CA GLY A 231 -4.34 -0.66 14.77
C GLY A 231 -5.69 -1.28 15.16
N ASN A 232 -6.45 -1.84 14.21
CA ASN A 232 -7.74 -2.49 14.47
C ASN A 232 -7.63 -4.03 14.55
N ILE A 233 -6.45 -4.60 14.28
CA ILE A 233 -6.26 -6.05 14.22
C ILE A 233 -5.93 -6.60 15.61
N ARG A 234 -6.68 -7.61 16.05
CA ARG A 234 -6.36 -8.40 17.24
C ARG A 234 -5.72 -9.72 16.81
N LEU A 235 -4.40 -9.84 16.93
CA LEU A 235 -3.63 -11.02 16.49
C LEU A 235 -4.09 -12.32 17.14
N GLN A 236 -4.66 -12.27 18.35
CA GLN A 236 -5.23 -13.44 19.03
C GLN A 236 -6.34 -14.13 18.23
N GLN A 237 -7.03 -13.41 17.33
CA GLN A 237 -8.05 -13.99 16.44
C GLN A 237 -7.43 -14.79 15.29
N PHE A 238 -6.13 -14.62 15.02
CA PHE A 238 -5.43 -15.19 13.87
C PHE A 238 -4.23 -16.02 14.31
N ARG A 239 -4.43 -17.34 14.50
CA ARG A 239 -3.38 -18.27 15.00
C ARG A 239 -2.01 -18.16 14.29
N ARG A 240 -2.00 -17.83 12.99
CA ARG A 240 -0.76 -17.69 12.19
C ARG A 240 -0.45 -16.24 11.79
N GLY A 241 -1.17 -15.25 12.31
CA GLY A 241 -1.03 -13.84 11.91
C GLY A 241 0.39 -13.31 12.10
N VAL A 242 1.01 -13.57 13.26
CA VAL A 242 2.40 -13.18 13.55
C VAL A 242 3.38 -13.84 12.57
N GLN A 243 3.19 -15.12 12.24
CA GLN A 243 4.05 -15.83 11.31
C GLN A 243 3.92 -15.26 9.88
N SER A 244 2.69 -15.04 9.43
CA SER A 244 2.42 -14.48 8.10
C SER A 244 2.95 -13.06 7.93
N LEU A 245 2.87 -12.23 8.98
CA LEU A 245 3.44 -10.89 8.96
C LEU A 245 4.97 -10.92 9.06
N SER A 246 5.55 -11.87 9.79
CA SER A 246 7.00 -11.98 9.94
C SER A 246 7.72 -12.28 8.61
N SER A 247 7.02 -12.82 7.61
CA SER A 247 7.56 -13.07 6.27
C SER A 247 7.79 -11.79 5.46
N LEU A 248 7.20 -10.67 5.88
CA LEU A 248 7.47 -9.34 5.32
C LEU A 248 8.87 -8.84 5.67
N LEU A 249 9.43 -9.34 6.77
CA LEU A 249 10.77 -8.98 7.26
C LEU A 249 11.87 -9.96 6.80
N GLU A 250 11.52 -11.02 6.05
CA GLU A 250 12.49 -12.03 5.56
C GLU A 250 13.29 -11.54 4.35
N THR A 251 12.85 -10.49 3.67
CA THR A 251 13.27 -10.19 2.29
C THR A 251 14.55 -9.38 2.13
N CYS A 252 15.22 -8.94 3.20
CA CYS A 252 16.37 -8.01 3.08
C CYS A 252 17.62 -8.37 3.90
N LEU A 253 17.63 -9.49 4.63
CA LEU A 253 18.69 -9.78 5.61
C LEU A 253 19.39 -11.14 5.38
N GLU A 254 18.97 -11.88 4.36
CA GLU A 254 19.64 -13.10 3.91
C GLU A 254 20.32 -12.75 2.57
N GLU A 255 21.64 -12.57 2.61
CA GLU A 255 22.47 -12.56 1.40
C GLU A 255 22.45 -14.00 0.84
N ASP A 256 21.62 -14.25 -0.17
CA ASP A 256 21.67 -15.52 -0.89
C ASP A 256 22.96 -15.58 -1.72
N GLU A 257 23.82 -16.58 -1.46
CA GLU A 257 25.02 -16.88 -2.27
C GLU A 257 24.69 -17.32 -3.71
N ASP A 258 23.43 -17.66 -3.99
CA ASP A 258 22.96 -17.97 -5.34
C ASP A 258 22.08 -16.83 -5.86
N GLY A 259 22.73 -15.85 -6.52
CA GLY A 259 22.14 -14.63 -7.08
C GLY A 259 21.04 -14.85 -8.13
N SER A 260 19.86 -15.30 -7.70
CA SER A 260 18.66 -15.38 -8.52
C SER A 260 17.42 -15.02 -7.70
N CYS A 261 17.19 -13.73 -7.49
CA CYS A 261 15.86 -13.22 -7.15
C CYS A 261 15.43 -12.13 -8.12
N SER A 262 14.46 -12.43 -8.99
CA SER A 262 13.92 -11.52 -10.02
C SER A 262 12.91 -10.51 -9.48
N THR A 263 13.01 -10.11 -8.20
CA THR A 263 12.17 -9.06 -7.62
C THR A 263 12.99 -7.78 -7.48
N ASN A 264 12.43 -6.66 -7.95
CA ASN A 264 13.04 -5.34 -7.78
C ASN A 264 13.37 -5.12 -6.29
N THR A 265 14.62 -4.79 -5.99
CA THR A 265 15.11 -4.48 -4.63
C THR A 265 14.25 -3.41 -3.93
N SER A 266 13.60 -2.54 -4.71
CA SER A 266 12.62 -1.54 -4.24
C SER A 266 11.37 -2.16 -3.60
N ASP A 267 10.74 -3.14 -4.24
CA ASP A 267 9.50 -3.74 -3.72
C ASP A 267 9.74 -4.50 -2.42
N GLN A 268 10.93 -5.10 -2.28
CA GLN A 268 11.36 -5.79 -1.06
C GLN A 268 11.60 -4.80 0.09
N LYS A 269 12.25 -3.67 -0.19
CA LYS A 269 12.42 -2.58 0.78
C LYS A 269 11.08 -1.99 1.21
N GLU A 270 10.16 -1.81 0.26
CA GLU A 270 8.81 -1.33 0.55
C GLU A 270 8.03 -2.33 1.41
N LEU A 271 8.13 -3.63 1.12
CA LEU A 271 7.55 -4.70 1.95
C LEU A 271 8.12 -4.71 3.37
N LEU A 272 9.44 -4.56 3.51
CA LEU A 272 10.10 -4.48 4.82
C LEU A 272 9.59 -3.27 5.61
N SER A 273 9.53 -2.10 4.98
CA SER A 273 9.02 -0.87 5.58
C SER A 273 7.58 -1.03 6.08
N HIS A 274 6.67 -1.54 5.23
CA HIS A 274 5.29 -1.79 5.64
C HIS A 274 5.19 -2.86 6.73
N GLY A 275 6.03 -3.90 6.68
CA GLY A 275 6.10 -4.91 7.73
C GLY A 275 6.43 -4.32 9.09
N LEU A 276 7.45 -3.46 9.17
CA LEU A 276 7.85 -2.77 10.40
C LEU A 276 6.76 -1.82 10.89
N CYS A 277 6.13 -1.05 10.01
CA CYS A 277 4.99 -0.19 10.36
C CYS A 277 3.81 -0.99 10.94
N ILE A 278 3.42 -2.09 10.28
CA ILE A 278 2.37 -2.98 10.78
C ILE A 278 2.69 -3.49 12.19
N PHE A 279 3.93 -3.94 12.42
CA PHE A 279 4.34 -4.42 13.74
C PHE A 279 4.35 -3.31 14.79
N GLY A 280 4.77 -2.09 14.43
CA GLY A 280 4.69 -0.93 15.30
C GLY A 280 3.26 -0.59 15.70
N ASP A 281 2.34 -0.54 14.76
CA ASP A 281 0.92 -0.23 15.03
C ASP A 281 0.23 -1.35 15.83
N LEU A 282 0.55 -2.61 15.55
CA LEU A 282 0.07 -3.75 16.31
C LEU A 282 0.57 -3.73 17.75
N ALA A 283 1.79 -3.25 18.00
CA ALA A 283 2.41 -3.24 19.33
C ALA A 283 1.76 -2.23 20.29
N ILE A 284 0.93 -1.29 19.79
CA ILE A 284 0.16 -0.37 20.63
C ILE A 284 -0.83 -1.14 21.53
N ASP A 285 -1.38 -2.25 21.04
CA ASP A 285 -2.24 -3.14 21.83
C ASP A 285 -1.41 -4.11 22.68
N GLU A 286 -1.70 -4.17 23.99
CA GLU A 286 -0.94 -5.00 24.95
C GLU A 286 -1.02 -6.49 24.59
N GLY A 287 -2.18 -6.99 24.14
CA GLY A 287 -2.39 -8.39 23.80
C GLY A 287 -1.58 -8.81 22.57
N ASN A 288 -1.52 -7.94 21.57
CA ASN A 288 -0.68 -8.10 20.39
C ASN A 288 0.81 -8.00 20.74
N CYS A 289 1.21 -7.00 21.53
CA CYS A 289 2.59 -6.86 21.99
C CYS A 289 3.08 -8.13 22.72
N ARG A 290 2.24 -8.67 23.62
CA ARG A 290 2.54 -9.93 24.33
C ARG A 290 2.67 -11.12 23.37
N ALA A 291 1.84 -11.19 22.33
CA ALA A 291 1.93 -12.25 21.31
C ALA A 291 3.24 -12.16 20.50
N MET A 292 3.68 -10.94 20.17
CA MET A 292 4.89 -10.71 19.37
C MET A 292 6.18 -10.87 20.18
N SER A 293 6.23 -10.35 21.41
CA SER A 293 7.40 -10.41 22.30
C SER A 293 7.83 -11.83 22.68
N ASN A 294 6.94 -12.81 22.54
CA ASN A 294 7.27 -14.23 22.70
C ASN A 294 8.05 -14.83 21.51
N ASN A 295 8.05 -14.17 20.35
CA ASN A 295 8.77 -14.61 19.16
C ASN A 295 10.11 -13.89 19.03
N ARG A 296 11.15 -14.47 19.64
CA ARG A 296 12.51 -13.90 19.63
C ARG A 296 13.06 -13.59 18.24
N ARG A 297 12.79 -14.46 17.25
CA ARG A 297 13.23 -14.25 15.85
C ARG A 297 12.52 -13.07 15.19
N LEU A 298 11.29 -12.78 15.60
CA LEU A 298 10.59 -11.60 15.12
C LEU A 298 11.23 -10.33 15.70
N ILE A 299 11.53 -10.32 17.00
CA ILE A 299 12.20 -9.18 17.64
C ILE A 299 13.55 -8.89 16.97
N SER A 300 14.38 -9.93 16.71
CA SER A 300 15.65 -9.74 16.02
C SER A 300 15.49 -9.16 14.61
N LYS A 301 14.44 -9.55 13.88
CA LYS A 301 14.11 -8.99 12.55
C LYS A 301 13.63 -7.55 12.64
N ILE A 302 12.87 -7.19 13.67
CA ILE A 302 12.41 -5.81 13.90
C ILE A 302 13.59 -4.90 14.25
N THR A 303 14.54 -5.37 15.07
CA THR A 303 15.71 -4.59 15.50
C THR A 303 16.81 -4.52 14.44
N ALA A 304 16.83 -5.46 13.48
CA ALA A 304 17.92 -5.61 12.50
C ALA A 304 18.27 -4.32 11.74
N PRO A 305 17.32 -3.52 11.23
CA PRO A 305 17.67 -2.27 10.54
C PRO A 305 18.48 -1.29 11.38
N VAL A 306 18.21 -1.25 12.71
CA VAL A 306 18.96 -0.43 13.65
C VAL A 306 20.26 -1.13 14.05
N SER A 307 20.23 -2.42 14.43
CA SER A 307 21.44 -3.12 14.90
C SER A 307 22.51 -3.30 13.82
N SER A 308 22.11 -3.34 12.54
CA SER A 308 23.04 -3.41 11.41
C SER A 308 23.51 -2.04 10.91
N ASP A 309 23.08 -0.95 11.54
CA ASP A 309 23.44 0.42 11.20
C ASP A 309 23.19 0.80 9.72
N LEU A 310 22.03 0.40 9.19
CA LEU A 310 21.71 0.59 7.77
C LEU A 310 21.69 2.07 7.34
N LEU A 311 21.39 2.98 8.27
CA LEU A 311 21.44 4.43 8.00
C LEU A 311 22.85 4.90 7.65
N HIS A 312 23.85 4.57 8.47
CA HIS A 312 25.19 5.12 8.32
C HIS A 312 26.12 4.24 7.48
N ARG A 313 25.83 2.93 7.35
CA ARG A 313 26.61 2.01 6.50
C ARG A 313 26.18 2.00 5.05
N SER A 314 25.01 2.55 4.72
CA SER A 314 24.50 2.58 3.35
C SER A 314 24.19 4.01 2.92
N ASP A 315 22.98 4.50 3.19
CA ASP A 315 22.55 5.84 2.78
C ASP A 315 21.32 6.28 3.58
N HIS A 316 21.33 7.53 4.06
CA HIS A 316 20.23 8.09 4.85
C HIS A 316 18.93 8.18 4.05
N ALA A 317 18.98 8.61 2.78
CA ALA A 317 17.76 8.78 1.98
C ALA A 317 17.11 7.44 1.65
N GLU A 318 17.91 6.41 1.42
CA GLU A 318 17.44 5.06 1.09
C GLU A 318 16.82 4.31 2.29
N TRP A 319 17.45 4.39 3.47
CA TRP A 319 17.08 3.55 4.62
C TRP A 319 16.31 4.27 5.73
N SER A 320 16.15 5.60 5.63
CA SER A 320 15.40 6.43 6.58
C SER A 320 14.03 5.85 6.93
N THR A 321 13.19 5.54 5.93
CA THR A 321 11.83 5.05 6.18
C THR A 321 11.79 3.72 6.92
N ILE A 322 12.74 2.82 6.64
CA ILE A 322 12.83 1.49 7.24
C ILE A 322 13.34 1.60 8.68
N VAL A 323 14.38 2.40 8.92
CA VAL A 323 14.95 2.58 10.26
C VAL A 323 13.98 3.36 11.16
N ASP A 324 13.27 4.36 10.65
CA ASP A 324 12.24 5.07 11.40
C ASP A 324 11.09 4.12 11.80
N ALA A 325 10.63 3.27 10.87
CA ALA A 325 9.63 2.26 11.17
C ALA A 325 10.13 1.22 12.20
N SER A 326 11.40 0.83 12.12
CA SER A 326 12.05 -0.06 13.09
C SER A 326 12.12 0.57 14.48
N LEU A 327 12.57 1.82 14.60
CA LEU A 327 12.63 2.56 15.87
C LEU A 327 11.24 2.70 16.51
N ARG A 328 10.21 3.05 15.72
CA ARG A 328 8.82 3.11 16.22
C ARG A 328 8.36 1.76 16.76
N ALA A 329 8.59 0.69 16.00
CA ALA A 329 8.20 -0.66 16.40
C ALA A 329 8.95 -1.11 17.66
N MET A 330 10.25 -0.85 17.76
CA MET A 330 11.06 -1.10 18.95
C MET A 330 10.51 -0.35 20.16
N TRP A 331 10.23 0.94 20.03
CA TRP A 331 9.69 1.76 21.11
C TRP A 331 8.33 1.26 21.60
N HIS A 332 7.38 1.01 20.69
CA HIS A 332 6.06 0.49 21.07
C HIS A 332 6.16 -0.86 21.77
N LEU A 333 7.02 -1.77 21.30
CA LEU A 333 7.27 -3.05 21.96
C LEU A 333 7.88 -2.91 23.35
N LEU A 334 8.69 -1.88 23.60
CA LEU A 334 9.27 -1.60 24.91
C LEU A 334 8.25 -1.02 25.89
N VAL A 335 7.35 -0.13 25.45
CA VAL A 335 6.45 0.60 26.36
C VAL A 335 5.06 -0.01 26.54
N ALA A 336 4.63 -0.89 25.63
CA ALA A 336 3.26 -1.42 25.63
C ALA A 336 2.93 -2.38 26.79
N VAL A 337 3.83 -2.59 27.77
CA VAL A 337 3.55 -3.38 28.98
C VAL A 337 3.64 -2.50 30.24
N PRO A 338 2.64 -1.64 30.51
CA PRO A 338 2.53 -0.94 31.78
C PRO A 338 1.69 -1.78 32.76
N GLY A 339 2.35 -2.56 33.62
CA GLY A 339 1.72 -3.18 34.78
C GLY A 339 1.58 -4.71 34.72
N GLY A 340 2.12 -5.39 35.73
CA GLY A 340 1.90 -6.82 35.96
C GLY A 340 3.02 -7.70 35.39
N GLU A 341 4.05 -7.90 36.22
CA GLU A 341 5.15 -8.85 36.09
C GLU A 341 6.10 -8.66 34.89
N ALA A 342 7.39 -8.58 35.24
CA ALA A 342 8.55 -8.32 34.41
C ALA A 342 8.87 -9.43 33.37
N ALA A 343 7.88 -10.02 32.71
CA ALA A 343 8.09 -11.14 31.80
C ALA A 343 8.09 -10.74 30.31
N GLY A 344 7.38 -9.67 29.92
CA GLY A 344 7.24 -9.22 28.53
C GLY A 344 8.29 -8.20 28.08
N THR A 345 8.38 -7.07 28.79
CA THR A 345 9.39 -6.00 28.60
C THR A 345 10.82 -6.55 28.73
N ASN A 346 11.05 -7.44 29.68
CA ASN A 346 12.34 -8.09 29.86
C ASN A 346 12.77 -8.91 28.65
N LYS A 347 11.86 -9.44 27.80
CA LYS A 347 12.26 -10.23 26.62
C LYS A 347 12.72 -9.34 25.47
N VAL A 348 11.97 -8.28 25.17
CA VAL A 348 12.33 -7.30 24.14
C VAL A 348 13.60 -6.56 24.55
N SER A 349 13.65 -6.09 25.80
CA SER A 349 14.83 -5.46 26.39
C SER A 349 16.02 -6.43 26.45
N ALA A 350 15.83 -7.71 26.79
CA ALA A 350 16.91 -8.70 26.76
C ALA A 350 17.41 -8.99 25.35
N GLU A 351 16.57 -8.93 24.31
CA GLU A 351 17.03 -9.15 22.94
C GLU A 351 17.80 -7.93 22.40
N ILE A 352 17.30 -6.72 22.65
CA ILE A 352 18.05 -5.48 22.38
C ILE A 352 19.37 -5.50 23.17
N SER A 353 19.34 -5.96 24.43
CA SER A 353 20.51 -6.15 25.29
C SER A 353 21.35 -7.39 24.95
N ARG A 354 20.99 -8.20 23.97
CA ARG A 354 21.81 -9.31 23.49
C ARG A 354 22.62 -8.87 22.26
N ASN A 355 22.03 -8.09 21.37
CA ASN A 355 22.73 -7.34 20.32
C ASN A 355 23.30 -6.01 20.86
N LYS A 356 23.61 -5.97 22.15
CA LYS A 356 23.74 -4.74 22.94
C LYS A 356 24.78 -3.80 22.39
N GLN A 357 25.96 -4.31 22.06
CA GLN A 357 27.07 -3.45 21.73
C GLN A 357 26.85 -2.75 20.38
N GLU A 358 26.36 -3.48 19.39
CA GLU A 358 26.05 -2.94 18.07
C GLU A 358 24.83 -2.02 18.12
N THR A 359 23.71 -2.49 18.70
CA THR A 359 22.46 -1.70 18.74
C THR A 359 22.62 -0.41 19.54
N MET A 360 23.30 -0.46 20.70
CA MET A 360 23.53 0.73 21.51
C MET A 360 24.50 1.69 20.82
N ALA A 361 25.59 1.20 20.23
CA ALA A 361 26.53 2.03 19.48
C ALA A 361 25.86 2.71 18.28
N THR A 362 24.99 2.00 17.55
CA THR A 362 24.22 2.59 16.46
C THR A 362 23.25 3.65 16.97
N LEU A 363 22.50 3.38 18.03
CA LEU A 363 21.58 4.36 18.60
C LEU A 363 22.32 5.61 19.11
N GLU A 364 23.50 5.45 19.73
CA GLU A 364 24.38 6.57 20.10
C GLU A 364 24.84 7.35 18.85
N THR A 365 25.21 6.66 17.78
CA THR A 365 25.58 7.28 16.49
C THR A 365 24.41 8.06 15.89
N ILE A 366 23.17 7.54 16.00
CA ILE A 366 21.95 8.24 15.55
C ILE A 366 21.75 9.55 16.34
N VAL A 367 21.97 9.52 17.65
CA VAL A 367 21.87 10.72 18.52
C VAL A 367 22.94 11.76 18.18
N ASP A 368 24.16 11.32 17.84
CA ASP A 368 25.27 12.22 17.51
C ASP A 368 25.22 12.76 16.06
N CYS A 369 24.40 12.16 15.20
CA CYS A 369 24.37 12.47 13.78
C CYS A 369 23.45 13.66 13.46
N PRO A 370 23.97 14.79 12.94
CA PRO A 370 23.17 15.97 12.61
C PRO A 370 22.13 15.70 11.50
N GLU A 371 22.45 14.81 10.55
CA GLU A 371 21.51 14.39 9.51
C GLU A 371 20.35 13.57 10.09
N CYS A 372 20.61 12.73 11.09
CA CYS A 372 19.57 12.02 11.82
C CYS A 372 18.66 12.97 12.59
N ALA A 373 19.22 14.03 13.17
CA ALA A 373 18.50 15.05 13.94
C ALA A 373 17.53 15.90 13.09
N LYS A 374 17.66 15.92 11.75
CA LYS A 374 16.67 16.56 10.87
C LYS A 374 15.27 15.94 10.96
N VAL A 375 15.18 14.71 11.47
CA VAL A 375 13.91 14.02 11.74
C VAL A 375 13.74 13.92 13.26
N GLU A 376 13.00 14.87 13.84
CA GLU A 376 12.76 14.98 15.29
C GLU A 376 12.33 13.65 15.93
N GLU A 377 11.41 12.94 15.28
CA GLU A 377 10.89 11.66 15.78
C GLU A 377 11.99 10.61 15.88
N ARG A 378 12.89 10.52 14.90
CA ARG A 378 13.98 9.54 14.87
C ARG A 378 14.91 9.73 16.07
N HIS A 379 15.39 10.95 16.26
CA HIS A 379 16.28 11.28 17.37
C HIS A 379 15.57 11.05 18.71
N THR A 380 14.32 11.49 18.84
CA THR A 380 13.52 11.31 20.05
C THR A 380 13.34 9.84 20.40
N LEU A 381 13.02 8.99 19.42
CA LEU A 381 12.89 7.54 19.62
C LEU A 381 14.23 6.91 19.99
N ALA A 382 15.32 7.30 19.33
CA ALA A 382 16.65 6.79 19.65
C ALA A 382 17.04 7.09 21.11
N VAL A 383 16.88 8.34 21.56
CA VAL A 383 17.12 8.72 22.97
C VAL A 383 16.23 7.93 23.93
N LYS A 384 14.93 7.82 23.63
CA LYS A 384 13.97 7.10 24.48
C LYS A 384 14.32 5.62 24.60
N ILE A 385 14.70 4.96 23.49
CA ILE A 385 15.11 3.55 23.49
C ILE A 385 16.41 3.38 24.27
N LEU A 386 17.42 4.23 24.04
CA LEU A 386 18.69 4.21 24.79
C LEU A 386 18.42 4.38 26.29
N ALA A 387 17.68 5.41 26.70
CA ALA A 387 17.39 5.66 28.10
C ALA A 387 16.65 4.48 28.74
N HIS A 388 15.67 3.90 28.06
CA HIS A 388 14.87 2.80 28.58
C HIS A 388 15.65 1.47 28.69
N THR A 389 16.62 1.23 27.80
CA THR A 389 17.39 -0.03 27.75
C THR A 389 18.77 0.05 28.40
N ALA A 390 19.30 1.26 28.61
CA ALA A 390 20.61 1.49 29.20
C ALA A 390 20.66 1.08 30.68
N LYS A 391 21.85 0.62 31.10
CA LYS A 391 22.21 0.58 32.53
C LYS A 391 22.44 2.00 33.04
N GLU A 392 22.39 2.20 34.35
CA GLU A 392 22.58 3.51 35.00
C GLU A 392 23.84 4.24 34.52
N SER A 393 24.97 3.54 34.37
CA SER A 393 26.23 4.14 33.87
C SER A 393 26.12 4.66 32.43
N SER A 394 25.65 3.82 31.50
CA SER A 394 25.48 4.22 30.09
C SER A 394 24.39 5.28 29.91
N ARG A 395 23.40 5.31 30.81
CA ARG A 395 22.39 6.37 30.85
C ARG A 395 23.01 7.70 31.29
N GLY A 396 23.99 7.67 32.20
CA GLY A 396 24.82 8.83 32.55
C GLY A 396 25.58 9.39 31.35
N ASP A 397 26.26 8.52 30.59
CA ASP A 397 27.00 8.92 29.39
C ASP A 397 26.08 9.58 28.35
N LEU A 398 24.88 9.02 28.14
CA LEU A 398 23.86 9.62 27.28
C LEU A 398 23.42 11.00 27.77
N ILE A 399 23.15 11.15 29.07
CA ILE A 399 22.70 12.42 29.66
C ILE A 399 23.80 13.49 29.53
N ASP A 400 25.05 13.15 29.84
CA ASP A 400 26.17 14.07 29.71
C ASP A 400 26.36 14.53 28.26
N LYS A 401 26.24 13.58 27.31
CA LYS A 401 26.28 13.86 25.88
C LYS A 401 25.16 14.81 25.43
N LEU A 402 23.92 14.58 25.87
CA LEU A 402 22.80 15.49 25.59
C LEU A 402 23.02 16.88 26.21
N LEU A 403 23.57 16.96 27.42
CA LEU A 403 23.92 18.23 28.06
C LEU A 403 25.01 18.98 27.27
N CYS A 404 26.00 18.26 26.72
CA CYS A 404 27.02 18.85 25.85
C CYS A 404 26.39 19.41 24.57
N ILE A 405 25.58 18.61 23.87
CA ILE A 405 24.91 19.06 22.63
C ILE A 405 24.02 20.28 22.89
N PHE A 406 23.25 20.29 23.97
CA PHE A 406 22.34 21.40 24.29
C PHE A 406 23.09 22.71 24.58
N ALA A 407 24.25 22.62 25.26
CA ALA A 407 25.06 23.77 25.65
C ALA A 407 26.08 24.24 24.57
N ASP A 408 26.31 23.45 23.52
CA ASP A 408 27.30 23.73 22.47
C ASP A 408 26.77 24.76 21.46
N GLU A 409 27.23 26.01 21.57
CA GLU A 409 26.81 27.13 20.70
C GLU A 409 27.22 26.95 19.22
N ASP A 410 28.19 26.09 18.92
CA ASP A 410 28.62 25.81 17.55
C ASP A 410 27.66 24.86 16.80
N ARG A 411 26.73 24.23 17.52
CA ARG A 411 25.70 23.35 16.93
C ARG A 411 24.52 24.13 16.38
N SER A 412 23.85 23.55 15.39
CA SER A 412 22.63 24.14 14.84
C SER A 412 21.55 24.25 15.92
N ILE A 413 20.74 25.30 15.83
CA ILE A 413 19.69 25.61 16.81
C ILE A 413 18.71 24.43 16.93
N GLU A 414 18.37 23.81 15.81
CA GLU A 414 17.46 22.66 15.74
C GLU A 414 18.04 21.46 16.49
N PHE A 415 19.34 21.19 16.30
CA PHE A 415 19.99 20.06 16.97
C PHE A 415 20.08 20.26 18.48
N ARG A 416 20.39 21.50 18.90
CA ARG A 416 20.39 21.90 20.32
C ARG A 416 18.98 21.77 20.91
N ALA A 417 17.96 22.30 20.25
CA ALA A 417 16.58 22.22 20.71
C ALA A 417 16.13 20.77 20.93
N LEU A 418 16.50 19.87 20.03
CA LEU A 418 16.16 18.44 20.10
C LEU A 418 16.82 17.72 21.30
N ALA A 419 18.09 18.06 21.59
CA ALA A 419 18.77 17.60 22.80
C ALA A 419 18.10 18.15 24.07
N GLY A 420 17.72 19.44 24.08
CA GLY A 420 16.97 20.07 25.16
C GLY A 420 15.59 19.46 25.41
N GLN A 421 14.84 19.17 24.35
CA GLN A 421 13.55 18.45 24.43
C GLN A 421 13.72 17.06 25.03
N SER A 422 14.78 16.35 24.61
CA SER A 422 15.11 15.02 25.12
C SER A 422 15.47 15.06 26.62
N LEU A 423 16.30 16.01 27.05
CA LEU A 423 16.63 16.24 28.45
C LEU A 423 15.39 16.60 29.27
N ALA A 424 14.52 17.47 28.75
CA ALA A 424 13.28 17.84 29.41
C ALA A 424 12.37 16.62 29.61
N ALA A 425 12.25 15.75 28.60
CA ALA A 425 11.48 14.51 28.70
C ALA A 425 12.08 13.54 29.74
N LEU A 426 13.40 13.39 29.76
CA LEU A 426 14.11 12.55 30.75
C LEU A 426 14.03 13.11 32.17
N SER A 427 13.87 14.42 32.34
CA SER A 427 13.76 15.05 33.67
C SER A 427 12.49 14.63 34.43
N TYR A 428 11.46 14.14 33.74
CA TYR A 428 10.25 13.59 34.38
C TYR A 428 10.41 12.12 34.81
N ASP A 429 11.42 11.41 34.33
CA ASP A 429 11.74 10.06 34.77
C ASP A 429 12.63 10.12 36.02
N LYS A 430 12.18 9.51 37.12
CA LYS A 430 12.84 9.63 38.43
C LYS A 430 14.31 9.18 38.43
N GLU A 431 14.62 8.10 37.73
CA GLU A 431 15.99 7.57 37.66
C GLU A 431 16.87 8.46 36.79
N SER A 432 16.36 8.91 35.65
CA SER A 432 17.07 9.84 34.75
C SER A 432 17.29 11.21 35.41
N ALA A 433 16.29 11.77 36.08
CA ALA A 433 16.39 13.03 36.83
C ALA A 433 17.50 12.99 37.87
N LYS A 434 17.59 11.89 38.64
CA LYS A 434 18.65 11.68 39.64
C LYS A 434 20.05 11.64 39.01
N ILE A 435 20.18 11.10 37.79
CA ILE A 435 21.43 11.09 37.06
C ILE A 435 21.76 12.49 36.53
N ILE A 436 20.78 13.24 36.02
CA ILE A 436 20.97 14.64 35.58
C ILE A 436 21.48 15.50 36.73
N LEU A 437 20.85 15.40 37.92
CA LEU A 437 21.26 16.15 39.11
C LEU A 437 22.68 15.82 39.60
N ARG A 438 23.25 14.68 39.16
CA ARG A 438 24.62 14.24 39.49
C ARG A 438 25.62 14.52 38.37
N ALA A 439 25.16 14.91 37.19
CA ALA A 439 26.03 15.18 36.06
C ALA A 439 26.90 16.42 36.35
N GLU A 440 28.16 16.37 35.96
CA GLU A 440 29.10 17.45 36.19
C GLU A 440 28.67 18.71 35.44
N ASP A 441 28.72 19.86 36.11
CA ASP A 441 28.36 21.17 35.57
C ASP A 441 26.96 21.31 34.96
N TYR A 442 26.02 20.39 35.23
CA TYR A 442 24.70 20.43 34.61
C TYR A 442 23.97 21.77 34.87
N VAL A 443 24.06 22.31 36.09
CA VAL A 443 23.48 23.62 36.44
C VAL A 443 24.11 24.70 35.59
N ALA A 444 25.44 24.74 35.50
CA ALA A 444 26.14 25.76 34.71
C ALA A 444 25.79 25.66 33.22
N ARG A 445 25.76 24.45 32.66
CA ARG A 445 25.39 24.21 31.25
C ARG A 445 23.97 24.67 30.95
N VAL A 446 22.98 24.21 31.73
CA VAL A 446 21.57 24.54 31.50
C VAL A 446 21.27 26.02 31.81
N PHE A 447 21.87 26.57 32.87
CA PHE A 447 21.69 27.98 33.24
C PHE A 447 22.33 28.92 32.21
N ASN A 448 23.51 28.59 31.67
CA ASN A 448 24.12 29.36 30.59
C ASN A 448 23.19 29.42 29.36
N VAL A 449 22.56 28.31 28.99
CA VAL A 449 21.57 28.32 27.89
C VAL A 449 20.38 29.20 28.24
N LEU A 450 19.85 29.14 29.46
CA LEU A 450 18.74 29.99 29.90
C LEU A 450 19.06 31.50 29.84
N GLU A 451 20.28 31.88 30.23
CA GLU A 451 20.70 33.29 30.36
C GLU A 451 21.21 33.88 29.04
N LYS A 452 22.05 33.14 28.31
CA LYS A 452 22.88 33.67 27.22
C LYS A 452 22.40 33.29 25.83
N ASP A 453 21.56 32.27 25.69
CA ASP A 453 21.14 31.79 24.38
C ASP A 453 20.23 32.82 23.66
N GLY A 454 20.61 33.18 22.44
CA GLY A 454 19.87 34.11 21.60
C GLY A 454 18.46 33.60 21.20
N HIS A 455 18.26 32.28 21.19
CA HIS A 455 17.02 31.64 20.76
C HIS A 455 16.07 31.39 21.94
N LYS A 456 14.85 31.92 21.80
CA LYS A 456 13.82 31.81 22.85
C LYS A 456 13.41 30.37 23.14
N GLU A 457 13.46 29.49 22.15
CA GLU A 457 13.10 28.08 22.29
C GLU A 457 14.07 27.34 23.22
N ASN A 458 15.37 27.45 23.00
CA ASN A 458 16.39 26.85 23.88
C ASN A 458 16.28 27.37 25.30
N ARG A 459 16.03 28.67 25.49
CA ARG A 459 15.78 29.24 26.82
C ARG A 459 14.54 28.65 27.50
N ALA A 460 13.45 28.47 26.75
CA ALA A 460 12.24 27.85 27.27
C ALA A 460 12.47 26.37 27.64
N LEU A 461 13.25 25.63 26.85
CA LEU A 461 13.64 24.25 27.16
C LEU A 461 14.53 24.18 28.41
N ALA A 462 15.50 25.09 28.54
CA ALA A 462 16.34 25.17 29.74
C ALA A 462 15.50 25.45 31.00
N ALA A 463 14.54 26.36 30.93
CA ALA A 463 13.60 26.61 32.02
C ALA A 463 12.78 25.36 32.37
N ARG A 464 12.26 24.64 31.38
CA ARG A 464 11.50 23.38 31.58
C ARG A 464 12.31 22.27 32.23
N ILE A 465 13.60 22.15 31.86
CA ILE A 465 14.50 21.18 32.48
C ILE A 465 14.69 21.52 33.96
N LEU A 466 15.01 22.78 34.26
CA LEU A 466 15.21 23.23 35.65
C LEU A 466 13.93 23.08 36.47
N GLU A 467 12.77 23.44 35.92
CA GLU A 467 11.46 23.29 36.57
C GLU A 467 11.15 21.82 36.92
N ALA A 468 11.47 20.88 36.01
CA ALA A 468 11.21 19.46 36.24
C ALA A 468 12.16 18.81 37.28
N LEU A 469 13.32 19.42 37.53
CA LEU A 469 14.35 18.91 38.44
C LEU A 469 14.32 19.56 39.83
N CYS A 470 13.60 20.66 40.00
CA CYS A 470 13.36 21.34 41.28
C CYS A 470 12.14 20.73 42.00
#